data_AF-A0A1U6JRW9-F1
#
_entry.id   AF-A0A1U6JRW9-F1
#
_cell.length_a   1.000
_cell.length_b   1.000
_cell.length_c   1.000
_cell.angle_alpha   90.00
_cell.angle_beta   90.00
_cell.angle_gamma   90.00
#
_symmetry.space_group_name_H-M   'P 1'
#
loop_
_entity.id
_entity.type
_entity.pdbx_description
1 polymer ?
#
loop_
_entity_poly.entity_id
_entity_poly.type
_entity_poly.pdbx_seq_one_letter_code
_entity_poly.pdbx_strand_id
1 'polypeptide(L)'
;MANMKMIENLKANLLCIIGEFYHLLTKGSNVAQDAVLNCISGAILILYVLGQKLGYSCDDVDDDIKRKLKAGIAEGHEYEKDGRSLSKLQGHLKKNH
;
A
#
# COMPACT_ATOMS: atom_id res chain seq x y z
N MET A 1 -25.20 -10.21 3.21
CA MET A 1 -25.47 -8.98 2.43
C MET A 1 -24.67 -7.76 2.92
N ALA A 2 -24.64 -7.45 4.23
CA ALA A 2 -23.91 -6.29 4.76
C ALA A 2 -22.39 -6.28 4.47
N ASN A 3 -21.71 -7.44 4.55
CA ASN A 3 -20.28 -7.54 4.23
C ASN A 3 -19.97 -7.27 2.76
N MET A 4 -20.82 -7.74 1.84
CA MET A 4 -20.62 -7.51 0.40
C MET A 4 -20.74 -6.02 0.06
N LYS A 5 -21.77 -5.34 0.59
CA LYS A 5 -21.93 -3.88 0.41
C LYS A 5 -20.72 -3.10 0.95
N MET A 6 -20.18 -3.51 2.10
CA MET A 6 -18.99 -2.86 2.67
C MET A 6 -17.74 -3.09 1.81
N ILE A 7 -17.55 -4.31 1.29
CA ILE A 7 -16.46 -4.64 0.36
C ILE A 7 -16.56 -3.80 -0.92
N GLU A 8 -17.75 -3.68 -1.51
CA GLU A 8 -17.96 -2.83 -2.69
C GLU A 8 -17.63 -1.36 -2.41
N ASN A 9 -18.05 -0.83 -1.26
CA ASN A 9 -17.71 0.54 -0.86
C ASN A 9 -16.20 0.74 -0.66
N LEU A 10 -15.51 -0.22 -0.04
CA LEU A 10 -14.06 -0.16 0.15
C LEU A 10 -13.33 -0.15 -1.21
N LYS A 11 -13.75 -0.98 -2.16
CA LYS A 11 -13.20 -1.01 -3.52
C LYS A 11 -13.44 0.31 -4.26
N ALA A 12 -14.65 0.87 -4.17
CA ALA A 12 -14.97 2.16 -4.77
C ALA A 12 -14.10 3.29 -4.18
N ASN A 13 -13.96 3.32 -2.85
CA ASN A 13 -13.13 4.31 -2.16
C ASN A 13 -11.65 4.17 -2.54
N LEU A 14 -11.13 2.95 -2.67
CA LEU A 14 -9.77 2.72 -3.15
C LEU A 14 -9.57 3.34 -4.54
N LEU A 15 -10.51 3.13 -5.46
CA LEU A 15 -10.45 3.70 -6.80
C LEU A 15 -10.44 5.23 -6.77
N CYS A 16 -11.27 5.85 -5.91
CA CYS A 16 -11.28 7.30 -5.73
C CYS A 16 -9.93 7.83 -5.24
N ILE A 17 -9.32 7.18 -4.23
CA ILE A 17 -8.00 7.59 -3.71
C ILE A 17 -6.92 7.48 -4.78
N ILE A 18 -6.93 6.42 -5.59
CA ILE A 18 -5.96 6.26 -6.68
C ILE A 18 -6.17 7.32 -7.77
N GLY A 19 -7.42 7.67 -8.08
CA GLY A 19 -7.73 8.77 -9.01
C GLY A 19 -7.22 10.12 -8.49
N GLU A 20 -7.43 10.41 -7.21
CA GLU A 20 -6.92 11.63 -6.57
C GLU A 20 -5.40 11.66 -6.54
N PHE A 21 -4.76 10.52 -6.22
CA PHE A 21 -3.31 10.38 -6.24
C PHE A 21 -2.71 10.76 -7.60
N TYR A 22 -3.26 10.23 -8.69
CA TYR A 22 -2.79 10.59 -10.04
C TYR A 22 -3.03 12.07 -10.37
N HIS A 23 -4.19 12.61 -9.98
CA HIS A 23 -4.48 14.03 -10.18
C HIS A 23 -3.49 14.93 -9.43
N LEU A 24 -3.15 14.60 -8.18
CA LEU A 24 -2.20 15.35 -7.37
C LEU A 24 -0.80 15.36 -7.95
N LEU A 25 -0.35 14.25 -8.55
CA LEU A 25 0.95 14.18 -9.22
C LEU A 25 1.05 15.09 -10.45
N THR A 26 -0.08 15.58 -10.98
CA THR A 26 -0.08 16.58 -12.07
C THR A 26 0.15 18.01 -11.57
N LYS A 27 0.02 18.24 -10.25
CA LYS A 27 0.16 19.56 -9.62
C LYS A 27 1.58 19.72 -9.08
N GLY A 28 2.18 20.91 -9.26
CA GLY A 28 3.57 21.20 -8.87
C GLY A 28 3.90 20.99 -7.39
N SER A 29 5.21 20.99 -7.08
CA SER A 29 5.85 20.23 -5.99
C SER A 29 5.48 20.56 -4.55
N ASN A 30 5.08 21.79 -4.20
CA ASN A 30 5.00 22.18 -2.78
C ASN A 30 3.63 21.96 -2.12
N VAL A 31 2.54 21.95 -2.88
CA VAL A 31 1.19 21.67 -2.35
C VAL A 31 0.86 20.17 -2.44
N ALA A 32 1.59 19.44 -3.28
CA ALA A 32 1.31 18.03 -3.57
C ALA A 32 1.88 17.06 -2.51
N GLN A 33 2.91 17.42 -1.73
CA GLN A 33 3.64 16.44 -0.92
C GLN A 33 2.79 15.84 0.22
N ASP A 34 2.14 16.66 1.04
CA ASP A 34 1.28 16.17 2.13
C ASP A 34 0.04 15.47 1.57
N ALA A 35 -0.52 15.97 0.47
CA ALA A 35 -1.66 15.37 -0.19
C ALA A 35 -1.33 13.98 -0.77
N VAL A 36 -0.15 13.84 -1.37
CA VAL A 36 0.37 12.55 -1.87
C VAL A 36 0.56 11.55 -0.73
N LEU A 37 1.17 11.98 0.38
CA LEU A 37 1.34 11.12 1.56
C LEU A 37 -0.02 10.65 2.12
N ASN A 38 -1.01 11.54 2.15
CA ASN A 38 -2.38 11.22 2.56
C ASN A 38 -3.04 10.19 1.63
N CYS A 39 -2.88 10.31 0.32
CA CYS A 39 -3.41 9.31 -0.62
C CYS A 39 -2.74 7.94 -0.43
N ILE A 40 -1.40 7.90 -0.29
CA ILE A 40 -0.66 6.64 -0.11
C ILE A 40 -1.09 5.94 1.18
N SER A 41 -1.09 6.67 2.30
CA SER A 41 -1.49 6.12 3.60
C SER A 41 -2.97 5.71 3.63
N GLY A 42 -3.86 6.48 2.99
CA GLY A 42 -5.28 6.14 2.86
C GLY A 42 -5.51 4.88 2.03
N ALA A 43 -4.78 4.69 0.92
CA ALA A 43 -4.86 3.48 0.11
C ALA A 43 -4.40 2.24 0.91
N ILE A 44 -3.28 2.35 1.63
CA ILE A 44 -2.76 1.28 2.50
C ILE A 44 -3.80 0.90 3.57
N LEU A 45 -4.41 1.89 4.23
CA LEU A 45 -5.45 1.67 5.24
C LEU A 45 -6.63 0.90 4.64
N ILE A 46 -7.15 1.32 3.47
CA ILE A 46 -8.26 0.63 2.81
C ILE A 46 -7.88 -0.82 2.48
N LEU A 47 -6.66 -1.07 2.02
CA LEU A 47 -6.19 -2.42 1.68
C LEU A 47 -6.15 -3.35 2.90
N TYR A 48 -5.70 -2.87 4.07
CA TYR A 48 -5.76 -3.66 5.31
C TYR A 48 -7.20 -3.97 5.72
N VAL A 49 -8.08 -2.98 5.71
CA VAL A 49 -9.49 -3.18 6.05
C VAL A 49 -10.16 -4.14 5.06
N LEU A 50 -9.84 -4.04 3.77
CA LEU A 50 -10.34 -4.94 2.75
C LEU A 50 -9.85 -6.38 3.00
N GLY A 51 -8.58 -6.58 3.34
CA GLY A 51 -8.02 -7.86 3.77
C GLY A 51 -8.84 -8.49 4.91
N GLN A 52 -9.10 -7.71 5.97
CA GLN A 52 -9.93 -8.14 7.10
C GLN A 52 -11.35 -8.55 6.69
N LYS A 53 -11.98 -7.80 5.78
CA LYS A 53 -13.33 -8.15 5.28
C LYS A 53 -13.33 -9.38 4.37
N LEU A 54 -12.20 -9.74 3.79
CA LEU A 54 -12.00 -10.93 2.98
C LEU A 54 -11.50 -12.14 3.79
N GLY A 55 -11.28 -11.98 5.10
CA GLY A 55 -10.89 -13.08 6.00
C GLY A 55 -9.40 -13.17 6.30
N TYR A 56 -8.60 -12.15 5.97
CA TYR A 56 -7.17 -12.06 6.28
C TYR A 56 -6.94 -11.12 7.46
N SER A 57 -6.17 -11.54 8.45
CA SER A 57 -5.70 -10.66 9.53
C SER A 57 -4.66 -9.65 9.02
N CYS A 58 -4.35 -8.63 9.81
CA CYS A 58 -3.24 -7.72 9.48
C CYS A 58 -1.91 -8.48 9.43
N ASP A 59 -1.71 -9.45 10.34
CA ASP A 59 -0.51 -10.28 10.39
C ASP A 59 -0.35 -11.13 9.12
N ASP A 60 -1.45 -11.67 8.59
CA ASP A 60 -1.42 -12.43 7.33
C ASP A 60 -0.93 -11.57 6.15
N VAL A 61 -1.40 -10.31 6.09
CA VAL A 61 -0.99 -9.34 5.07
C VAL A 61 0.48 -8.96 5.26
N ASP A 62 0.90 -8.65 6.48
CA ASP A 62 2.28 -8.29 6.81
C ASP A 62 3.26 -9.42 6.48
N ASP A 63 2.91 -10.65 6.80
CA ASP A 63 3.74 -11.81 6.51
C ASP A 63 3.83 -12.11 5.02
N ASP A 64 2.74 -11.90 4.27
CA ASP A 64 2.77 -11.99 2.81
C ASP A 64 3.64 -10.89 2.18
N ILE A 65 3.58 -9.65 2.70
CA ILE A 65 4.48 -8.57 2.29
C ILE A 65 5.94 -8.95 2.58
N LYS A 66 6.25 -9.48 3.77
CA LYS A 66 7.61 -9.92 4.12
C LYS A 66 8.12 -11.02 3.18
N ARG A 67 7.25 -11.98 2.78
CA ARG A 67 7.60 -13.02 1.80
C ARG A 67 7.92 -12.41 0.44
N LYS A 68 7.05 -11.53 -0.08
CA LYS A 68 7.25 -10.82 -1.35
C LYS A 68 8.53 -10.00 -1.37
N LEU A 69 8.85 -9.31 -0.27
CA LEU A 69 10.09 -8.55 -0.13
C LEU A 69 11.32 -9.46 -0.21
N LYS A 70 11.32 -10.59 0.51
CA LYS A 70 12.44 -11.55 0.46
C LYS A 70 12.65 -12.10 -0.95
N ALA A 71 11.56 -12.49 -1.62
CA ALA A 71 11.61 -12.99 -3.00
C ALA A 71 12.15 -11.92 -3.95
N GLY A 72 11.56 -10.72 -3.95
CA GLY A 72 11.96 -9.63 -4.84
C GLY A 72 13.42 -9.17 -4.63
N ILE A 73 13.93 -9.21 -3.41
CA ILE A 73 15.35 -8.95 -3.13
C ILE A 73 16.24 -10.06 -3.70
N ALA A 74 15.91 -11.33 -3.44
CA ALA A 74 16.70 -12.48 -3.90
C ALA A 74 16.75 -12.58 -5.43
N GLU A 75 15.65 -12.21 -6.10
CA GLU A 75 15.52 -12.22 -7.56
C GLU A 75 16.13 -10.98 -8.23
N GLY A 76 16.55 -9.98 -7.47
CA GLY A 76 17.07 -8.72 -8.01
C GLY A 76 16.01 -7.98 -8.83
N HIS A 77 14.80 -7.85 -8.28
CA HIS A 77 13.68 -7.11 -8.86
C HIS A 77 14.10 -5.67 -9.22
N GLU A 78 13.44 -5.05 -10.20
CA GLU A 78 13.75 -3.69 -10.65
C GLU A 78 13.80 -2.68 -9.49
N TYR A 79 12.85 -2.74 -8.56
CA TYR A 79 12.81 -1.88 -7.37
C TYR A 79 13.99 -2.08 -6.40
N GLU A 80 14.64 -3.26 -6.42
CA GLU A 80 15.85 -3.48 -5.62
C GLU A 80 17.08 -2.96 -6.35
N LYS A 81 17.16 -3.18 -7.67
CA LYS A 81 18.21 -2.59 -8.52
C LYS A 81 18.17 -1.06 -8.48
N ASP A 82 16.96 -0.50 -8.42
CA ASP A 82 16.73 0.94 -8.26
C ASP A 82 16.79 1.35 -6.79
N GLY A 83 18.00 1.69 -6.33
CA GLY A 83 18.20 2.34 -5.04
C GLY A 83 17.90 1.48 -3.81
N ARG A 84 17.82 0.15 -3.95
CA ARG A 84 17.56 -0.82 -2.86
C ARG A 84 16.25 -0.56 -2.13
N SER A 85 15.20 -0.24 -2.88
CA SER A 85 13.91 0.17 -2.30
C SER A 85 13.25 -0.96 -1.51
N LEU A 86 13.36 -2.21 -1.95
CA LEU A 86 12.81 -3.36 -1.23
C LEU A 86 13.56 -3.63 0.07
N SER A 87 14.90 -3.58 0.03
CA SER A 87 15.74 -3.70 1.23
C SER A 87 15.46 -2.60 2.26
N LYS A 88 15.26 -1.35 1.81
CA LYS A 88 14.88 -0.23 2.68
C LYS A 88 13.52 -0.47 3.35
N LEU A 89 12.52 -0.90 2.57
CA LEU A 89 11.19 -1.22 3.10
C LEU A 89 11.25 -2.40 4.09
N GLN A 90 12.01 -3.45 3.78
CA GLN A 90 12.23 -4.56 4.70
C GLN A 90 12.84 -4.07 6.03
N GLY A 91 13.82 -3.17 5.97
CA GLY A 91 14.43 -2.57 7.14
C GLY A 91 13.47 -1.72 7.97
N HIS A 92 12.57 -0.97 7.32
CA HIS A 92 11.52 -0.20 7.99
C HIS A 92 10.54 -1.11 8.74
N LEU A 93 10.03 -2.16 8.09
CA LEU A 93 9.07 -3.08 8.70
C LEU A 93 9.68 -3.84 9.90
N LYS A 94 10.97 -4.20 9.85
CA LYS A 94 11.67 -4.84 10.97
C LYS A 94 11.88 -3.94 12.20
N LYS A 95 11.81 -2.62 12.04
CA LYS A 95 12.04 -1.66 13.14
C LYS A 95 10.75 -1.30 13.88
N ASN A 96 9.62 -1.43 13.20
CA ASN A 96 8.32 -0.93 13.66
C ASN A 96 7.33 -2.06 14.02
N HIS A 97 7.76 -3.32 13.93
CA HIS A 97 7.09 -4.54 14.37
C HIS A 97 8.07 -5.36 15.21
#